data_AF-A0A6M1TE37-F1
#
_entry.id   AF-A0A6M1TE37-F1
#
_cell.length_a   1.000
_cell.length_b   1.000
_cell.length_c   1.000
_cell.angle_alpha   90.00
_cell.angle_beta   90.00
_cell.angle_gamma   90.00
#
_symmetry.space_group_name_H-M   'P 1'
#
loop_
_entity.id
_entity.type
_entity.pdbx_description
1 polymer ?
#
loop_
_entity_poly.entity_id
_entity_poly.type
_entity_poly.pdbx_seq_one_letter_code
_entity_poly.pdbx_strand_id
1 'polypeptide(L)'
;MSKTQKNSNNFLVYSIVVLSMLIYIFGIFTVMIVVKEASQSGLPEALAEHIIVIIPGIICLLLTAPIYRLSKSLRILEITDHENGASILRLYSPFFISDMPQAEMKITTQKITRIRRNSYFNRLVELHFKHNGTDRMIKSFINPKSLNNLHRFKKPNPSDGTKAKGDSLSGHK
;
A
#
# COMPACT_ATOMS: atom_id res chain seq x y z
N MET A 1 -14.45 1.29 9.91
CA MET A 1 -13.12 0.93 10.46
C MET A 1 -12.94 1.60 11.82
N SER A 2 -12.36 0.96 12.84
CA SER A 2 -12.18 1.66 14.13
C SER A 2 -11.09 2.73 14.04
N LYS A 3 -11.20 3.82 14.80
CA LYS A 3 -10.21 4.92 14.81
C LYS A 3 -8.78 4.39 15.06
N THR A 4 -8.63 3.44 15.98
CA THR A 4 -7.36 2.77 16.30
C THR A 4 -6.75 2.03 15.11
N GLN A 5 -7.56 1.38 14.28
CA GLN A 5 -7.08 0.68 13.08
C GLN A 5 -6.59 1.66 12.01
N LYS A 6 -7.28 2.80 11.84
CA LYS A 6 -6.87 3.88 10.93
C LYS A 6 -5.52 4.44 11.34
N ASN A 7 -5.36 4.76 12.62
CA ASN A 7 -4.10 5.29 13.14
C ASN A 7 -2.95 4.28 12.97
N SER A 8 -3.19 2.98 13.23
CA SER A 8 -2.16 1.95 13.05
C SER A 8 -1.74 1.77 11.59
N ASN A 9 -2.69 1.77 10.64
CA ASN A 9 -2.36 1.67 9.21
C ASN A 9 -1.58 2.89 8.73
N ASN A 10 -2.03 4.09 9.13
CA ASN A 10 -1.36 5.35 8.80
C ASN A 10 0.06 5.37 9.36
N PHE A 11 0.23 4.97 10.63
CA PHE A 11 1.54 4.88 11.27
C PHE A 11 2.48 3.97 10.46
N LEU A 12 2.06 2.75 10.10
CA LEU A 12 2.88 1.84 9.30
C LEU A 12 3.27 2.44 7.94
N VAL A 13 2.34 3.12 7.28
CA VAL A 13 2.63 3.79 6.00
C VAL A 13 3.68 4.88 6.19
N TYR A 14 3.48 5.79 7.16
CA TYR A 14 4.44 6.86 7.44
C TYR A 14 5.79 6.34 7.90
N SER A 15 5.83 5.29 8.73
CA SER A 15 7.09 4.65 9.16
C SER A 15 7.90 4.13 7.97
N ILE A 16 7.25 3.59 6.92
CA ILE A 16 7.96 3.15 5.71
C ILE A 16 8.50 4.34 4.90
N VAL A 17 7.77 5.45 4.85
CA VAL A 17 8.25 6.67 4.19
C VAL A 17 9.44 7.27 4.94
N VAL A 18 9.40 7.31 6.27
CA VAL A 18 10.53 7.76 7.08
C VAL A 18 11.72 6.82 6.93
N LEU A 19 11.50 5.51 6.99
CA LEU A 19 12.55 4.51 6.78
C LEU A 19 13.20 4.65 5.40
N SER A 20 12.42 4.92 4.35
CA SER A 20 12.97 5.13 3.02
C SER A 20 13.84 6.37 2.94
N MET A 21 13.43 7.48 3.55
CA MET A 21 14.26 8.69 3.67
C MET A 21 15.57 8.41 4.40
N LEU A 22 15.54 7.68 5.52
CA LEU A 22 16.74 7.31 6.25
C LEU A 22 17.68 6.45 5.41
N ILE A 23 17.17 5.43 4.72
CA ILE A 23 17.95 4.58 3.82
C ILE A 23 18.66 5.42 2.75
N TYR A 24 17.97 6.39 2.16
CA TYR A 24 18.57 7.30 1.18
C TYR A 24 19.69 8.14 1.77
N ILE A 25 19.46 8.76 2.93
CA ILE A 25 20.44 9.61 3.61
C ILE A 25 21.69 8.79 3.96
N PHE A 26 21.52 7.65 4.63
CA PHE A 26 22.64 6.77 5.00
C PHE A 26 23.38 6.24 3.78
N GLY A 27 22.68 5.85 2.71
CA GLY A 27 23.30 5.41 1.47
C GLY A 27 24.19 6.48 0.85
N ILE A 28 23.72 7.73 0.76
CA ILE A 28 24.51 8.86 0.24
C ILE A 28 25.73 9.13 1.12
N PHE A 29 25.57 9.18 2.45
CA PHE A 29 26.67 9.39 3.38
C PHE A 29 27.77 8.33 3.22
N THR A 30 27.39 7.05 3.03
CA THR A 30 28.37 5.99 2.81
C THR A 30 29.11 6.15 1.50
N VAL A 31 28.44 6.54 0.41
CA VAL A 31 29.14 6.84 -0.86
C VAL A 31 30.16 7.97 -0.64
N MET A 32 29.79 9.03 0.08
CA MET A 32 30.70 10.14 0.37
C MET A 32 31.92 9.69 1.17
N ILE A 33 31.73 8.88 2.21
CA ILE A 33 32.84 8.35 3.03
C ILE A 33 33.75 7.47 2.18
N VAL A 34 33.20 6.52 1.42
CA VAL A 34 34.01 5.62 0.58
C VAL A 34 34.82 6.41 -0.45
N VAL A 35 34.23 7.41 -1.11
CA VAL A 35 34.93 8.26 -2.08
C VAL A 35 36.04 9.08 -1.40
N LYS A 36 35.74 9.68 -0.24
CA LYS A 36 36.71 10.45 0.53
C LYS A 36 37.91 9.58 0.92
N GLU A 37 37.67 8.45 1.56
CA GLU A 37 38.73 7.60 2.07
C GLU A 37 39.51 6.91 0.94
N ALA A 38 38.83 6.45 -0.11
CA ALA A 38 39.49 5.88 -1.29
C ALA A 38 40.41 6.89 -2.00
N SER A 39 40.13 8.19 -1.90
CA SER A 39 40.99 9.26 -2.45
C SER A 39 42.24 9.54 -1.61
N GLN A 40 42.25 9.13 -0.33
CA GLN A 40 43.32 9.43 0.63
C GLN A 40 44.25 8.25 0.88
N SER A 41 43.71 7.06 1.14
CA SER A 41 44.45 5.86 1.55
C SER A 41 44.22 4.65 0.63
N GLY A 42 43.34 4.77 -0.37
CA GLY A 42 42.97 3.66 -1.22
C GLY A 42 41.90 2.75 -0.60
N LEU A 43 41.17 2.04 -1.46
CA LEU A 43 39.94 1.32 -1.10
C LEU A 43 40.08 0.25 0.01
N PRO A 44 41.15 -0.59 0.05
CA PRO A 44 41.27 -1.67 1.03
C PRO A 44 41.46 -1.16 2.46
N GLU A 45 42.26 -0.12 2.64
CA GLU A 45 42.56 0.49 3.94
C GLU A 45 41.33 1.25 4.46
N ALA A 46 40.66 2.02 3.60
CA ALA A 46 39.38 2.66 3.90
C ALA A 46 38.30 1.69 4.40
N LEU A 47 38.22 0.51 3.77
CA LEU A 47 37.27 -0.53 4.15
C LEU A 47 37.60 -1.15 5.51
N ALA A 48 38.88 -1.32 5.84
CA ALA A 48 39.32 -1.88 7.10
C ALA A 48 39.05 -0.92 8.28
N GLU A 49 39.32 0.38 8.11
CA GLU A 49 39.15 1.38 9.16
C GLU A 49 37.68 1.75 9.43
N HIS A 50 36.83 1.71 8.39
CA HIS A 50 35.45 2.21 8.47
C HIS A 50 34.37 1.15 8.23
N ILE A 51 34.70 -0.13 8.46
CA ILE A 51 33.82 -1.26 8.17
C ILE A 51 32.43 -1.14 8.80
N ILE A 52 32.35 -0.60 10.02
CA ILE A 52 31.11 -0.42 10.80
C ILE A 52 30.16 0.58 10.12
N VAL A 53 30.68 1.53 9.35
CA VAL A 53 29.88 2.55 8.66
C VAL A 53 29.61 2.14 7.22
N ILE A 54 30.59 1.51 6.56
CA ILE A 54 30.50 1.14 5.14
C ILE A 54 29.51 -0.02 4.94
N ILE A 55 29.55 -1.07 5.76
CA ILE A 55 28.66 -2.23 5.58
C ILE A 55 27.17 -1.85 5.69
N PRO A 56 26.70 -1.18 6.77
CA PRO A 56 25.29 -0.77 6.84
C PRO A 56 24.89 0.16 5.71
N GLY A 57 25.81 1.02 5.27
CA GLY A 57 25.65 1.89 4.13
C GLY A 57 25.44 1.19 2.80
N ILE A 58 26.26 0.18 2.49
CA ILE A 58 26.09 -0.66 1.30
C ILE A 58 24.74 -1.38 1.35
N ILE A 59 24.35 -1.91 2.53
CA ILE A 59 23.03 -2.49 2.72
C ILE A 59 21.93 -1.47 2.41
N CYS A 60 22.06 -0.23 2.89
CA CYS A 60 21.12 0.86 2.57
C CYS A 60 21.06 1.17 1.07
N LEU A 61 22.21 1.21 0.38
CA LEU A 61 22.26 1.42 -1.07
C LEU A 61 21.51 0.31 -1.84
N LEU A 62 21.72 -0.96 -1.47
CA LEU A 62 21.01 -2.08 -2.06
C LEU A 62 19.49 -2.02 -1.80
N LEU A 63 19.10 -1.53 -0.64
CA LEU A 63 17.69 -1.38 -0.25
C LEU A 63 17.03 -0.13 -0.85
N THR A 64 17.79 0.79 -1.43
CA THR A 64 17.28 2.08 -1.93
C THR A 64 16.26 1.90 -3.06
N ALA A 65 16.58 1.10 -4.08
CA ALA A 65 15.65 0.83 -5.18
C ALA A 65 14.36 0.11 -4.76
N PRO A 66 14.40 -1.01 -3.98
CA PRO A 66 13.18 -1.67 -3.54
C PRO A 66 12.35 -0.81 -2.58
N ILE A 67 12.98 -0.05 -1.66
CA ILE A 67 12.24 0.82 -0.76
C ILE A 67 11.58 1.98 -1.50
N TYR A 68 12.25 2.58 -2.49
CA TYR A 68 11.67 3.62 -3.33
C TYR A 68 10.45 3.13 -4.11
N ARG A 69 10.56 1.95 -4.75
CA ARG A 69 9.42 1.31 -5.45
C ARG A 69 8.25 1.06 -4.51
N LEU A 70 8.53 0.60 -3.28
CA LEU A 70 7.52 0.40 -2.25
C LEU A 70 6.84 1.73 -1.88
N SER A 71 7.61 2.72 -1.42
CA SER A 71 7.11 4.04 -1.00
C SER A 71 6.31 4.75 -2.08
N LYS A 72 6.74 4.66 -3.35
CA LYS A 72 6.03 5.28 -4.48
C LYS A 72 4.63 4.68 -4.70
N SER A 73 4.50 3.37 -4.55
CA SER A 73 3.23 2.64 -4.72
C SER A 73 2.35 2.62 -3.47
N LEU A 74 2.91 3.05 -2.33
CA LEU A 74 2.23 3.01 -1.04
C LEU A 74 1.17 4.11 -0.98
N ARG A 75 -0.03 3.73 -0.55
CA ARG A 75 -1.17 4.62 -0.35
C ARG A 75 -1.86 4.28 0.96
N ILE A 76 -2.36 5.29 1.64
CA ILE A 76 -3.27 5.09 2.77
C ILE A 76 -4.65 4.80 2.19
N LEU A 77 -5.22 3.66 2.58
CA LEU A 77 -6.57 3.27 2.18
C LEU A 77 -7.56 3.58 3.30
N GLU A 78 -8.56 4.38 2.99
CA GLU A 78 -9.75 4.53 3.82
C GLU A 78 -10.94 3.86 3.13
N ILE A 79 -11.66 3.05 3.89
CA ILE A 79 -12.88 2.40 3.44
C ILE A 79 -14.03 3.16 4.11
N THR A 80 -14.76 3.93 3.32
CA THR A 80 -15.98 4.63 3.74
C THR A 80 -17.20 3.88 3.22
N ASP A 81 -18.27 3.83 4.03
CA ASP A 81 -19.49 3.14 3.64
C ASP A 81 -20.39 4.00 2.74
N HIS A 82 -20.98 3.30 1.76
CA HIS A 82 -22.18 3.55 0.95
C HIS A 82 -22.26 4.76 0.00
N GLU A 83 -21.98 4.48 -1.28
CA GLU A 83 -22.88 4.85 -2.40
C GLU A 83 -23.40 3.54 -3.04
N ASN A 84 -24.71 3.41 -3.23
CA ASN A 84 -25.35 2.29 -3.95
C ASN A 84 -24.93 0.88 -3.49
N GLY A 85 -24.84 0.63 -2.18
CA GLY A 85 -24.52 -0.70 -1.64
C GLY A 85 -23.06 -1.16 -1.81
N ALA A 86 -22.19 -0.37 -2.44
CA ALA A 86 -20.78 -0.65 -2.58
C ALA A 86 -19.94 0.24 -1.64
N SER A 87 -18.88 -0.32 -1.04
CA SER A 87 -17.93 0.47 -0.25
C SER A 87 -17.07 1.35 -1.17
N ILE A 88 -16.84 2.59 -0.75
CA ILE A 88 -15.97 3.53 -1.45
C ILE A 88 -14.59 3.47 -0.80
N LEU A 89 -13.58 3.29 -1.64
CA LEU A 89 -12.18 3.28 -1.28
C LEU A 89 -11.58 4.64 -1.60
N ARG A 90 -11.16 5.36 -0.57
CA ARG A 90 -10.43 6.62 -0.71
C ARG A 90 -8.95 6.37 -0.53
N LEU A 91 -8.17 6.83 -1.49
CA LEU A 91 -6.73 6.65 -1.53
C LEU A 91 -6.04 7.97 -1.24
N TYR A 92 -5.14 7.97 -0.28
CA TYR A 92 -4.35 9.14 0.08
C TYR A 92 -2.87 8.85 -0.14
N SER A 93 -2.16 9.84 -0.70
CA SER A 93 -0.71 9.79 -0.73
C SER A 93 -0.14 10.05 0.66
N PRO A 94 0.90 9.29 1.06
CA PRO A 94 1.57 9.52 2.33
C PRO A 94 2.58 10.67 2.27
N PHE A 95 2.76 11.31 1.10
CA PHE A 95 3.60 12.48 0.96
C PHE A 95 2.82 13.73 1.38
N PHE A 96 3.38 14.50 2.32
CA PHE A 96 2.82 15.73 2.88
C PHE A 96 2.87 16.90 1.88
N ILE A 97 2.19 16.77 0.73
CA ILE A 97 2.13 17.86 -0.27
C ILE A 97 1.05 18.88 0.10
N SER A 98 0.08 18.53 0.98
CA SER A 98 -0.81 19.51 1.60
C SER A 98 -1.19 19.10 3.02
N ASP A 99 -1.38 20.10 3.89
CA ASP A 99 -2.06 19.91 5.17
C ASP A 99 -3.42 19.24 4.92
N MET A 100 -3.68 18.16 5.66
CA MET A 100 -4.71 17.13 5.44
C MET A 100 -4.45 16.13 4.30
N PRO A 101 -4.62 14.81 4.56
CA PRO A 101 -4.67 13.82 3.50
C PRO A 101 -5.94 14.07 2.68
N GLN A 102 -5.79 14.71 1.51
CA GLN A 102 -6.84 14.77 0.49
C GLN A 102 -6.82 13.49 -0.34
N ALA A 103 -8.00 12.94 -0.63
CA ALA A 103 -8.10 11.69 -1.38
C ALA A 103 -7.71 11.99 -2.83
N GLU A 104 -6.55 11.48 -3.27
CA GLU A 104 -6.10 11.59 -4.67
C GLU A 104 -7.09 10.88 -5.61
N MET A 105 -7.77 9.84 -5.10
CA MET A 105 -8.62 8.98 -5.91
C MET A 105 -9.71 8.32 -5.06
N LYS A 106 -10.93 8.26 -5.63
CA LYS A 106 -12.04 7.44 -5.15
C LYS A 106 -12.24 6.24 -6.08
N ILE A 107 -12.28 5.04 -5.51
CA ILE A 107 -12.50 3.79 -6.25
C ILE A 107 -13.62 3.01 -5.57
N THR A 108 -14.58 2.52 -6.34
CA THR A 108 -15.59 1.57 -5.84
C THR A 108 -15.00 0.16 -5.79
N THR A 109 -15.35 -0.63 -4.77
CA THR A 109 -14.85 -2.01 -4.62
C THR A 109 -15.08 -2.89 -5.85
N GLN A 110 -16.16 -2.65 -6.59
CA GLN A 110 -16.48 -3.35 -7.85
C GLN A 110 -15.42 -3.19 -8.94
N LYS A 111 -14.63 -2.09 -8.92
CA LYS A 111 -13.55 -1.85 -9.89
C LYS A 111 -12.26 -2.61 -9.57
N ILE A 112 -12.18 -3.29 -8.42
CA ILE A 112 -11.01 -4.09 -8.04
C ILE A 112 -11.01 -5.42 -8.79
N THR A 113 -10.02 -5.60 -9.66
CA THR A 113 -9.82 -6.84 -10.42
C THR A 113 -9.12 -7.90 -9.58
N ARG A 114 -8.10 -7.53 -8.80
CA ARG A 114 -7.30 -8.47 -8.00
C ARG A 114 -6.85 -7.86 -6.67
N ILE A 115 -6.77 -8.72 -5.66
CA ILE A 115 -6.24 -8.42 -4.33
C ILE A 115 -5.16 -9.47 -4.04
N ARG A 116 -3.92 -9.05 -3.79
CA ARG A 116 -2.81 -9.94 -3.43
C ARG A 116 -2.27 -9.56 -2.06
N ARG A 117 -2.16 -10.51 -1.14
CA ARG A 117 -1.47 -10.30 0.14
C ARG A 117 0.04 -10.46 -0.07
N ASN A 118 0.82 -9.59 0.54
CA ASN A 118 2.25 -9.77 0.60
C ASN A 118 2.59 -10.93 1.56
N SER A 119 3.58 -11.77 1.18
CA SER A 119 4.01 -12.92 1.98
C SER A 119 4.83 -12.55 3.22
N TYR A 120 5.55 -11.42 3.17
CA TYR A 120 6.41 -10.95 4.25
C TYR A 120 5.66 -10.05 5.24
N PHE A 121 4.67 -9.31 4.75
CA PHE A 121 3.90 -8.37 5.55
C PHE A 121 2.41 -8.73 5.51
N ASN A 122 1.91 -9.42 6.54
CA ASN A 122 0.51 -9.89 6.63
C ASN A 122 -0.57 -8.79 6.44
N ARG A 123 -0.22 -7.52 6.71
CA ARG A 123 -1.12 -6.37 6.56
C ARG A 123 -0.94 -5.64 5.23
N LEU A 124 0.15 -5.89 4.49
CA LEU A 124 0.40 -5.24 3.21
C LEU A 124 -0.36 -5.96 2.11
N VAL A 125 -1.18 -5.21 1.38
CA VAL A 125 -2.04 -5.72 0.33
C VAL A 125 -1.80 -4.93 -0.95
N GLU A 126 -1.72 -5.62 -2.07
CA GLU A 126 -1.68 -5.05 -3.41
C GLU A 126 -3.08 -5.09 -4.00
N LEU A 127 -3.61 -3.93 -4.37
CA LEU A 127 -4.91 -3.77 -5.01
C LEU A 127 -4.69 -3.41 -6.48
N HIS A 128 -5.24 -4.23 -7.38
CA HIS A 128 -5.24 -3.98 -8.81
C HIS A 128 -6.63 -3.56 -9.28
N PHE A 129 -6.71 -2.55 -10.13
CA PHE A 129 -7.96 -2.02 -10.66
C PHE A 129 -7.73 -1.39 -12.05
N LYS A 130 -8.80 -1.28 -12.85
CA LYS A 130 -8.79 -0.56 -14.12
C LYS A 130 -9.18 0.90 -13.91
N HIS A 131 -8.35 1.83 -14.38
CA HIS A 131 -8.67 3.25 -14.42
C HIS A 131 -8.30 3.81 -15.79
N ASN A 132 -9.29 4.40 -16.49
CA ASN A 132 -9.15 4.91 -17.86
C ASN A 132 -8.53 3.89 -18.82
N GLY A 133 -9.01 2.64 -18.78
CA GLY A 133 -8.51 1.55 -19.62
C GLY A 133 -7.15 0.97 -19.23
N THR A 134 -6.44 1.59 -18.27
CA THR A 134 -5.11 1.14 -17.82
C THR A 134 -5.21 0.38 -16.50
N ASP A 135 -4.50 -0.74 -16.39
CA ASP A 135 -4.36 -1.46 -15.12
C ASP A 135 -3.43 -0.67 -14.18
N ARG A 136 -3.94 -0.35 -12.99
CA ARG A 136 -3.22 0.33 -11.92
C ARG A 136 -3.05 -0.61 -10.74
N MET A 137 -1.93 -0.46 -10.05
CA MET A 137 -1.61 -1.20 -8.83
C MET A 137 -1.24 -0.21 -7.73
N ILE A 138 -1.81 -0.41 -6.56
CA ILE A 138 -1.45 0.30 -5.33
C ILE A 138 -1.12 -0.71 -4.23
N LYS A 139 -0.32 -0.28 -3.26
CA LYS A 139 -0.04 -1.04 -2.05
C LYS A 139 -0.56 -0.28 -0.85
N SER A 140 -1.18 -0.98 0.10
CA SER A 140 -1.66 -0.35 1.33
C SER A 140 -1.63 -1.33 2.51
N PHE A 141 -1.47 -0.79 3.71
CA PHE A 141 -1.66 -1.56 4.93
C PHE A 141 -3.14 -1.62 5.29
N ILE A 142 -3.70 -2.82 5.27
CA ILE A 142 -5.09 -3.09 5.58
C ILE A 142 -5.14 -4.12 6.71
N ASN A 143 -6.04 -3.91 7.67
CA ASN A 143 -6.27 -4.90 8.71
C ASN A 143 -6.96 -6.15 8.09
N PRO A 144 -6.60 -7.37 8.50
CA PRO A 144 -7.23 -8.60 8.02
C PRO A 144 -8.77 -8.58 8.07
N LYS A 145 -9.37 -8.00 9.13
CA LYS A 145 -10.83 -7.88 9.24
C LYS A 145 -11.43 -7.01 8.14
N SER A 146 -10.85 -5.83 7.90
CA SER A 146 -11.28 -4.92 6.83
C SER A 146 -11.10 -5.53 5.44
N LEU A 147 -10.04 -6.32 5.25
CA LEU A 147 -9.78 -7.03 4.01
C LEU A 147 -10.83 -8.12 3.73
N ASN A 148 -11.24 -8.86 4.76
CA ASN A 148 -12.31 -9.86 4.63
C ASN A 148 -13.64 -9.23 4.22
N ASN A 149 -13.94 -8.01 4.70
CA ASN A 149 -15.11 -7.26 4.26
C ASN A 149 -15.01 -6.90 2.78
N LEU A 150 -13.85 -6.45 2.30
CA LEU A 150 -13.63 -6.20 0.87
C LEU A 150 -13.89 -7.45 0.00
N HIS A 151 -13.46 -8.62 0.46
CA HIS A 151 -13.70 -9.87 -0.25
C HIS A 151 -15.17 -10.28 -0.27
N ARG A 152 -15.94 -9.99 0.80
CA ARG A 152 -17.39 -10.25 0.84
C ARG A 152 -18.14 -9.42 -0.19
N PHE A 153 -17.79 -8.15 -0.37
CA PHE A 153 -18.42 -7.27 -1.36
C PHE A 153 -18.08 -7.61 -2.83
N LYS A 154 -17.09 -8.48 -3.07
CA LYS A 154 -16.79 -8.98 -4.43
C LYS A 154 -17.63 -10.20 -4.81
N LYS A 155 -18.19 -10.92 -3.83
CA LYS A 155 -19.14 -11.99 -4.11
C LYS A 155 -20.52 -11.36 -4.27
N PRO A 156 -21.25 -11.60 -5.39
CA PRO A 156 -22.66 -11.23 -5.43
C PRO A 156 -23.36 -11.94 -4.26
N ASN A 157 -24.19 -11.20 -3.54
CA ASN A 157 -25.01 -11.75 -2.49
C ASN A 157 -25.98 -12.75 -3.16
N PRO A 158 -25.97 -14.05 -2.82
CA PRO A 158 -26.87 -15.02 -3.47
C PRO A 158 -28.34 -14.82 -3.08
N SER A 159 -28.66 -13.84 -2.24
CA SER A 159 -30.00 -13.59 -1.71
C SER A 159 -30.87 -12.61 -2.51
N ASP A 160 -30.36 -12.00 -3.58
CA ASP A 160 -31.17 -11.13 -4.47
C ASP A 160 -31.60 -11.83 -5.77
N GLY A 161 -31.76 -13.15 -5.70
CA GLY A 161 -32.42 -13.95 -6.71
C GLY A 161 -33.91 -14.12 -6.40
N THR A 162 -34.75 -13.26 -6.98
CA THR A 162 -36.17 -13.53 -7.31
C THR A 162 -37.14 -13.74 -6.13
N LYS A 163 -37.64 -12.63 -5.56
CA LYS A 163 -39.05 -12.56 -5.15
C LYS A 163 -39.84 -11.85 -6.24
N ALA A 164 -40.17 -12.57 -7.32
CA ALA A 164 -41.31 -12.24 -8.16
C ALA A 164 -42.48 -13.12 -7.69
N LYS A 165 -43.30 -12.51 -6.85
CA LYS A 165 -44.59 -12.99 -6.35
C LYS A 165 -45.57 -13.04 -7.53
N GLY A 166 -46.39 -14.08 -7.64
CA GLY A 166 -47.42 -14.13 -8.68
C GLY A 166 -48.09 -15.49 -8.79
N ASP A 167 -48.84 -15.85 -7.74
CA ASP A 167 -49.85 -16.92 -7.77
C ASP A 167 -50.67 -16.88 -9.07
N SER A 168 -50.75 -18.00 -9.76
CA SER A 168 -51.78 -18.28 -10.77
C SER A 168 -52.47 -19.57 -10.36
N LEU A 169 -53.35 -19.44 -9.37
CA LEU A 169 -54.33 -20.45 -9.01
C LEU A 169 -55.43 -20.48 -10.09
N SER A 170 -55.69 -21.70 -10.56
CA SER A 170 -56.94 -22.28 -11.05
C SER A 170 -58.09 -21.40 -11.60
N GLY A 171 -58.60 -21.80 -12.76
CA GLY A 171 -60.04 -22.12 -12.90
C GLY A 171 -60.93 -21.11 -13.64
N HIS A 172 -61.34 -21.47 -14.87
CA HIS A 172 -62.74 -21.55 -15.36
C HIS A 172 -62.82 -21.41 -16.90
N LYS A 173 -62.96 -22.53 -17.60
CA LYS A 173 -64.18 -22.97 -18.33
C LYS A 173 -63.86 -24.17 -19.21
#